data_AF-A0A0B1SP47-F1
#
_entry.id   AF-A0A0B1SP47-F1
#
_cell.length_a   1.000
_cell.length_b   1.000
_cell.length_c   1.000
_cell.angle_alpha   90.00
_cell.angle_beta   90.00
_cell.angle_gamma   90.00
#
_symmetry.space_group_name_H-M   'P 1'
#
loop_
_entity.id
_entity.type
_entity.pdbx_description
1 polymer ?
#
loop_
_entity_poly.entity_id
_entity_poly.type
_entity_poly.pdbx_seq_one_letter_code
_entity_poly.pdbx_strand_id
1 'polypeptide(L)'
;MEICPEFDHVLYCSIKKSCSDSEYACCSHPQKCIPLSKRCDGHLDCGDGDDENNCPSCTRYEFACVKSSRCIPAEKRCDGVPDDCQDYSNLDELGCNMNTS
;
A
#
# COMPACT_ATOMS: atom_id res chain seq x y z
N MET A 1 -23.87 -15.52 12.06
CA MET A 1 -23.45 -14.78 13.26
C MET A 1 -21.95 -14.94 13.34
N GLU A 2 -21.21 -14.07 12.67
CA GLU A 2 -19.75 -14.07 12.79
C GLU A 2 -19.38 -13.08 13.87
N ILE A 3 -19.29 -13.62 15.08
CA ILE A 3 -18.77 -12.92 16.24
C ILE A 3 -17.25 -13.07 16.13
N CYS A 4 -16.55 -12.02 15.74
CA CYS A 4 -15.09 -11.98 15.86
C CYS A 4 -14.75 -11.44 17.26
N PRO A 5 -14.11 -12.25 18.13
CA PRO A 5 -13.79 -11.87 19.51
C PRO A 5 -12.64 -10.84 19.57
N GLU A 6 -12.75 -9.90 20.51
CA GLU A 6 -12.02 -8.63 20.64
C GLU A 6 -10.51 -8.68 20.96
N PHE A 7 -9.72 -9.69 20.58
CA PHE A 7 -8.33 -9.78 21.08
C PHE A 7 -7.25 -10.29 20.11
N ASP A 8 -7.33 -9.99 18.81
CA ASP A 8 -6.18 -10.21 17.91
C ASP A 8 -6.17 -9.22 16.73
N HIS A 9 -5.52 -8.06 16.91
CA HIS A 9 -5.28 -7.07 15.83
C HIS A 9 -4.58 -7.66 14.60
N VAL A 10 -3.89 -8.81 14.75
CA VAL A 10 -3.12 -9.45 13.68
C VAL A 10 -4.00 -10.32 12.78
N LEU A 11 -5.10 -10.86 13.30
CA LEU A 11 -5.97 -11.77 12.54
C LEU A 11 -6.99 -11.03 11.66
N TYR A 12 -7.38 -9.81 12.05
CA TYR A 12 -8.37 -9.02 11.32
C TYR A 12 -7.86 -8.51 9.96
N CYS A 13 -6.57 -8.21 9.86
CA CYS A 13 -5.96 -7.79 8.60
C CYS A 13 -5.91 -8.92 7.55
N SER A 14 -5.93 -10.18 8.00
CA SER A 14 -5.87 -11.37 7.13
C SER A 14 -7.24 -11.81 6.61
N ILE A 15 -8.34 -11.18 7.04
CA ILE A 15 -9.71 -11.52 6.62
C ILE A 15 -10.36 -10.36 5.85
N LYS A 16 -9.77 -9.93 4.73
CA LYS A 16 -10.52 -9.09 3.76
C LYS A 16 -10.22 -9.40 2.29
N LYS A 17 -10.92 -10.41 1.75
CA LYS A 17 -11.26 -10.51 0.33
C LYS A 17 -12.33 -9.48 -0.07
N SER A 18 -12.06 -8.18 0.04
CA SER A 18 -13.01 -7.16 -0.45
C SER A 18 -12.37 -6.01 -1.23
N CYS A 19 -11.05 -5.88 -1.21
CA CYS A 19 -10.32 -4.91 -2.01
C CYS A 19 -9.70 -5.61 -3.23
N SER A 20 -9.49 -4.88 -4.32
CA SER A 20 -8.87 -5.39 -5.54
C SER A 20 -7.39 -5.70 -5.31
N ASP A 21 -6.74 -6.47 -6.20
CA ASP A 21 -5.29 -6.76 -6.12
C ASP A 21 -4.41 -5.49 -6.13
N SER A 22 -4.98 -4.37 -6.59
CA SER A 22 -4.38 -3.03 -6.67
C SER A 22 -4.65 -2.15 -5.45
N GLU A 23 -5.36 -2.65 -4.45
CA GLU A 23 -5.89 -1.88 -3.32
C GLU A 23 -5.49 -2.51 -1.98
N TYR A 24 -5.15 -1.68 -1.02
CA TYR A 24 -4.86 -2.07 0.35
C TYR A 24 -6.12 -1.93 1.22
N ALA A 25 -6.49 -3.01 1.90
CA ALA A 25 -7.54 -2.99 2.90
C ALA A 25 -6.98 -2.46 4.22
N CYS A 26 -7.50 -1.35 4.72
CA CYS A 26 -7.14 -0.85 6.05
C CYS A 26 -7.48 -1.90 7.12
N CYS A 27 -6.53 -2.31 7.97
CA CYS A 27 -6.83 -3.28 9.02
C CYS A 27 -7.87 -2.71 10.01
N SER A 28 -7.79 -1.42 10.39
CA SER A 28 -8.78 -0.79 11.28
C SER A 28 -10.15 -0.54 10.65
N HIS A 29 -10.18 -0.31 9.34
CA HIS A 29 -11.39 0.01 8.60
C HIS A 29 -11.64 -1.02 7.50
N PRO A 30 -12.28 -2.15 7.82
CA PRO A 30 -12.51 -3.29 6.92
C PRO A 30 -13.29 -3.00 5.63
N GLN A 31 -13.87 -1.82 5.51
CA GLN A 31 -14.63 -1.36 4.35
C GLN A 31 -13.91 -0.26 3.58
N LYS A 32 -12.73 0.17 4.06
CA LYS A 32 -11.91 1.21 3.44
C LYS A 32 -10.78 0.53 2.69
N CYS A 33 -10.87 0.58 1.38
CA CYS A 33 -9.79 0.23 0.47
C CYS A 33 -9.10 1.53 0.06
N ILE A 34 -7.79 1.61 0.24
CA ILE A 34 -6.97 2.68 -0.32
C ILE A 34 -6.19 2.09 -1.50
N PRO A 35 -5.77 2.90 -2.48
CA PRO A 35 -4.83 2.43 -3.50
C PRO A 35 -3.56 1.92 -2.83
N LEU A 36 -2.98 0.82 -3.32
CA LEU A 36 -1.68 0.37 -2.80
C LEU A 36 -0.58 1.43 -2.93
N SER A 37 -0.71 2.40 -3.85
CA SER A 37 0.19 3.55 -3.96
C SER A 37 0.09 4.57 -2.82
N LYS A 38 -0.96 4.48 -1.99
CA LYS A 38 -1.13 5.28 -0.77
C LYS A 38 -0.65 4.54 0.47
N ARG A 39 -0.22 3.28 0.35
CA ARG A 39 0.41 2.56 1.45
C ARG A 39 1.86 2.99 1.55
N CYS A 40 2.31 3.42 2.72
CA CYS A 40 3.67 3.91 2.95
C CYS A 40 4.00 5.16 2.11
N ASP A 41 3.02 6.01 1.84
CA ASP A 41 3.21 7.25 1.08
C ASP A 41 3.54 8.46 1.98
N GLY A 42 3.61 8.25 3.30
CA GLY A 42 3.85 9.27 4.30
C GLY A 42 2.57 9.99 4.74
N HIS A 43 1.39 9.58 4.26
CA HIS A 43 0.09 10.11 4.63
C HIS A 43 -0.74 9.04 5.34
N LEU A 44 -1.51 9.46 6.34
CA LEU A 44 -2.42 8.56 7.04
C LEU A 44 -3.73 8.49 6.26
N ASP A 45 -3.76 7.71 5.17
CA ASP A 45 -4.97 7.49 4.38
C ASP A 45 -5.90 6.47 5.05
N CYS A 46 -5.39 5.51 5.83
CA CYS A 46 -6.24 4.72 6.73
C CYS A 46 -6.60 5.54 7.98
N GLY A 47 -7.81 5.32 8.52
CA GLY A 47 -8.34 6.13 9.64
C GLY A 47 -7.44 6.18 10.88
N ASP A 48 -6.67 5.11 11.13
CA ASP A 48 -5.69 5.03 12.22
C ASP A 48 -4.22 5.08 11.72
N GLY A 49 -4.00 5.34 10.43
CA GLY A 49 -2.64 5.37 9.85
C GLY A 49 -1.98 4.00 9.68
N ASP A 50 -2.78 2.94 9.65
CA ASP A 50 -2.31 1.56 9.52
C ASP A 50 -1.61 1.27 8.17
N ASP A 51 -1.96 2.02 7.15
CA ASP A 51 -1.27 2.07 5.87
C ASP A 51 0.18 2.56 5.95
N GLU A 52 0.51 3.32 6.99
CA GLU A 52 1.87 3.76 7.31
C GLU A 52 2.56 2.87 8.36
N ASN A 53 1.88 1.83 8.84
CA ASN A 53 2.44 0.86 9.77
C ASN A 53 3.12 -0.29 9.04
N ASN A 54 4.24 -0.76 9.62
CA ASN A 54 5.02 -1.88 9.09
C ASN A 54 5.51 -1.67 7.64
N CYS A 55 5.76 -0.42 7.27
CA CYS A 55 6.40 -0.07 6.02
C CYS A 55 7.82 -0.63 5.96
N PRO A 56 8.29 -1.09 4.79
CA PRO A 56 9.67 -1.49 4.63
C PRO A 56 10.59 -0.36 5.08
N SER A 57 11.69 -0.68 5.75
CA SER A 57 12.76 0.28 6.04
C SER A 57 13.53 0.62 4.77
N CYS A 58 12.84 1.18 3.78
CA CYS A 58 13.46 1.84 2.66
C CYS A 58 14.03 3.18 3.15
N THR A 59 15.14 3.62 2.56
CA THR A 59 15.65 4.96 2.86
C THR A 59 14.65 6.02 2.39
N ARG A 60 14.74 7.25 2.92
CA ARG A 60 13.91 8.39 2.49
C ARG A 60 13.99 8.73 0.99
N TYR A 61 14.93 8.11 0.26
CA TYR A 61 15.18 8.30 -1.16
C TYR A 61 14.78 7.07 -1.97
N GLU A 62 14.07 6.13 -1.37
CA GLU A 62 13.61 4.90 -1.99
C GLU A 62 12.10 4.76 -1.81
N PHE A 63 11.44 4.21 -2.82
CA PHE A 63 10.03 3.86 -2.79
C PHE A 63 9.87 2.39 -2.39
N ALA A 64 8.94 2.15 -1.48
CA ALA A 64 8.64 0.83 -0.95
C ALA A 64 7.63 0.10 -1.85
N CYS A 65 8.10 -0.91 -2.58
CA CYS A 65 7.27 -1.84 -3.33
C CYS A 65 6.56 -2.79 -2.38
N VAL A 66 5.36 -2.41 -1.94
CA VAL A 66 4.59 -3.11 -0.90
C VAL A 66 4.15 -4.54 -1.28
N LYS A 67 4.08 -4.89 -2.58
CA LYS A 67 3.77 -6.26 -3.02
C LYS A 67 4.97 -7.21 -2.90
N SER A 68 6.17 -6.70 -3.22
CA SER A 68 7.42 -7.48 -3.28
C SER A 68 8.29 -7.30 -2.03
N SER A 69 7.91 -6.38 -1.13
CA SER A 69 8.74 -5.94 -0.01
C SER A 69 10.15 -5.49 -0.45
N ARG A 70 10.24 -4.91 -1.65
CA ARG A 70 11.48 -4.37 -2.24
C ARG A 70 11.49 -2.85 -2.12
N CYS A 71 12.68 -2.28 -2.13
CA CYS A 71 12.87 -0.85 -2.24
C CYS A 71 13.42 -0.56 -3.65
N ILE A 72 12.78 0.35 -4.37
CA ILE A 72 13.32 0.91 -5.60
C ILE A 72 13.77 2.34 -5.34
N PRO A 73 14.69 2.91 -6.11
CA PRO A 73 15.04 4.33 -5.99
C PRO A 73 13.79 5.21 -6.15
N ALA A 74 13.67 6.31 -5.41
CA ALA A 74 12.51 7.21 -5.54
C ALA A 74 12.43 7.87 -6.93
N GLU A 75 13.55 7.94 -7.65
CA GLU A 75 13.60 8.33 -9.07
C GLU A 75 12.92 7.33 -10.01
N LYS A 76 12.72 6.08 -9.57
CA LYS A 76 11.99 5.04 -10.28
C LYS A 76 10.49 5.06 -10.02
N ARG A 77 10.05 5.84 -9.05
CA ARG A 77 8.63 6.07 -8.84
C ARG A 77 8.18 7.15 -9.82
N CYS A 78 7.15 6.87 -10.61
CA CYS A 78 6.62 7.80 -11.62
C CYS A 78 7.66 8.17 -12.70
N ASP A 79 8.56 7.25 -13.05
CA ASP A 79 9.58 7.45 -14.10
C ASP A 79 9.04 7.11 -15.51
N GLY A 80 7.82 6.57 -15.59
CA GLY A 80 7.17 6.14 -16.82
C GLY A 80 7.60 4.76 -17.29
N VAL A 81 8.43 4.06 -16.53
CA VAL A 81 8.81 2.66 -16.75
C VAL A 81 7.91 1.79 -15.89
N PRO A 82 7.14 0.88 -16.48
CA PRO A 82 6.30 -0.03 -15.70
C PRO A 82 7.14 -1.14 -15.06
N ASP A 83 6.75 -1.56 -13.85
CA ASP A 83 7.28 -2.75 -13.16
C ASP A 83 8.76 -2.62 -12.72
N ASP A 84 9.21 -1.43 -12.31
CA ASP A 84 10.52 -1.27 -11.64
C ASP A 84 10.57 -2.04 -10.31
N CYS A 85 9.41 -2.18 -9.67
CA CYS A 85 9.23 -3.02 -8.50
C CYS A 85 9.45 -4.53 -8.77
N GLN A 86 9.49 -4.96 -10.04
CA GLN A 86 9.71 -6.35 -10.48
C GLN A 86 8.76 -7.32 -9.77
N ASP A 87 7.50 -6.92 -9.68
CA ASP A 87 6.46 -7.60 -8.93
C ASP A 87 5.19 -7.82 -9.76
N TYR A 88 5.33 -7.68 -11.08
CA TYR A 88 4.27 -7.73 -12.06
C TYR A 88 3.18 -6.69 -11.76
N SER A 89 3.59 -5.57 -11.16
CA SER A 89 2.73 -4.47 -10.78
C SER A 89 3.30 -3.16 -11.29
N ASN A 90 2.42 -2.20 -11.52
CA ASN A 90 2.78 -0.83 -11.86
C ASN A 90 2.66 0.09 -10.63
N LEU A 91 2.92 -0.43 -9.42
CA LEU A 91 2.76 0.29 -8.15
C LEU A 91 3.59 1.57 -8.06
N ASP A 92 4.80 1.51 -8.59
CA ASP A 92 5.74 2.60 -8.85
C ASP A 92 5.14 3.72 -9.72
N GLU A 93 4.28 3.36 -10.67
CA GLU A 93 3.63 4.27 -11.62
C GLU A 93 2.18 4.65 -11.22
N LEU A 94 1.68 4.17 -10.08
CA LEU A 94 0.33 4.47 -9.60
C LEU A 94 0.29 5.73 -8.73
N GLY A 95 -0.76 6.54 -8.90
CA GLY A 95 -0.96 7.77 -8.12
C GLY A 95 -0.03 8.92 -8.54
N CYS A 96 0.67 8.78 -9.66
CA CYS A 96 1.40 9.87 -10.28
C CYS A 96 0.42 10.87 -10.87
N ASN A 97 0.28 12.05 -10.26
CA ASN A 97 -0.46 13.15 -10.85
C ASN A 97 0.39 13.76 -11.97
N MET A 98 0.49 13.01 -13.07
CA MET A 98 1.05 13.49 -14.32
C MET A 98 0.10 14.56 -14.83
N ASN A 99 0.34 15.81 -14.43
CA ASN A 99 -0.25 16.97 -15.07
C ASN A 99 0.25 17.01 -16.51
N THR A 100 -0.40 16.25 -17.40
CA THR A 100 -0.28 16.40 -18.84
C THR A 100 -0.98 17.70 -19.23
N SER A 101 -0.19 18.77 -19.39
CA SER A 101 -0.59 19.92 -20.20
C SER A 101 -0.37 19.63 -21.69
#